data_AF-A0A4V6Q150-F1
#
_entry.id   AF-A0A4V6Q150-F1
#
_cell.length_a   1.000
_cell.length_b   1.000
_cell.length_c   1.000
_cell.angle_alpha   90.00
_cell.angle_beta   90.00
_cell.angle_gamma   90.00
#
_symmetry.space_group_name_H-M   'P 1'
#
loop_
_entity.id
_entity.type
_entity.pdbx_description
1 polymer ?
#
loop_
_entity_poly.entity_id
_entity_poly.type
_entity_poly.pdbx_seq_one_letter_code
_entity_poly.pdbx_strand_id
1 'polypeptide(L)'
;MMSEYIESKLEETGIWGVYDEYGEFSHLMLKIRANIAAFVQSLHAVSDTCSHMLYYALALDTIPKPLRERDINAKEVLKLLEQQHDAGHPEYDKLCRLFQEITTGDDYKYLSALTNTVKHRSIVRSELNEDATGRRKEKWVLFLESFWYAGELFLRTDARDFMRKEHDRIQPLTVNIGVELNNVLMKLQSLKSSPHSGEENQ
;
A
#
# COMPACT_ATOMS: atom_id res chain seq x y z
N MET A 1 14.86 1.86 19.50
CA MET A 1 15.10 0.40 19.38
C MET A 1 16.33 0.07 18.54
N MET A 2 16.33 0.23 17.21
CA MET A 2 17.51 -0.13 16.39
C MET A 2 18.68 0.85 16.59
N SER A 3 18.42 2.17 16.60
CA SER A 3 19.45 3.18 16.86
C SER A 3 20.09 3.02 18.24
N GLU A 4 19.27 2.82 19.28
CA GLU A 4 19.76 2.55 20.64
C GLU A 4 20.65 1.30 20.71
N TYR A 5 20.30 0.23 20.00
CA TYR A 5 21.13 -0.98 19.93
C TYR A 5 22.44 -0.72 19.17
N ILE A 6 22.40 0.02 18.06
CA ILE A 6 23.59 0.41 17.32
C ILE A 6 24.53 1.24 18.21
N GLU A 7 24.01 2.27 18.85
CA GLU A 7 24.75 3.17 19.75
C GLU A 7 25.36 2.42 20.93
N SER A 8 24.59 1.53 21.56
CA SER A 8 25.06 0.83 22.77
C SER A 8 25.98 -0.36 22.49
N LYS A 9 25.86 -1.04 21.34
CA LYS A 9 26.51 -2.34 21.11
C LYS A 9 27.38 -2.43 19.87
N LEU A 10 27.13 -1.62 18.84
CA LEU A 10 27.78 -1.76 17.52
C LEU A 10 28.66 -0.56 17.14
N GLU A 11 28.60 0.57 17.84
CA GLU A 11 29.43 1.74 17.52
C GLU A 11 30.93 1.45 17.64
N GLU A 12 31.35 0.79 18.72
CA GLU A 12 32.76 0.47 18.97
C GLU A 12 33.25 -0.79 18.26
N THR A 13 32.42 -1.83 18.22
CA THR A 13 32.80 -3.19 17.78
C THR A 13 32.34 -3.52 16.35
N GLY A 14 31.48 -2.70 15.77
CA GLY A 14 30.82 -3.01 14.50
C GLY A 14 29.94 -4.26 14.61
N ILE A 15 29.64 -4.88 13.47
CA ILE A 15 28.76 -6.06 13.40
C ILE A 15 29.39 -7.28 14.07
N TRP A 16 30.69 -7.24 14.36
CA TRP A 16 31.41 -8.27 15.11
C TRP A 16 30.97 -8.35 16.57
N GLY A 17 30.50 -7.24 17.17
CA GLY A 17 29.94 -7.24 18.52
C GLY A 17 28.67 -8.09 18.66
N VAL A 18 28.03 -8.45 17.54
CA VAL A 18 26.86 -9.35 17.52
C VAL A 18 27.20 -10.76 18.00
N TYR A 19 28.43 -11.25 17.81
CA TYR A 19 28.79 -12.62 18.18
C TYR A 19 28.74 -12.87 19.69
N ASP A 20 29.07 -11.85 20.47
CA ASP A 20 29.07 -11.94 21.93
C ASP A 20 27.64 -11.87 22.51
N GLU A 21 26.70 -11.25 21.78
CA GLU A 21 25.32 -10.99 22.23
C GLU A 21 24.27 -11.45 21.20
N TYR A 22 24.51 -12.60 20.57
CA TYR A 22 23.68 -13.09 19.47
C TYR A 22 22.19 -13.23 19.85
N GLY A 23 21.90 -13.59 21.10
CA GLY A 23 20.52 -13.69 21.61
C GLY A 23 19.76 -12.36 21.56
N GLU A 24 20.39 -11.27 22.01
CA GLU A 24 19.78 -9.93 22.00
C GLU A 24 19.61 -9.42 20.57
N PHE A 25 20.64 -9.60 19.74
CA PHE A 25 20.57 -9.25 18.32
C PHE A 25 19.46 -10.01 17.59
N SER A 26 19.37 -11.32 17.80
CA SER A 26 18.32 -12.15 17.20
C SER A 26 16.92 -11.70 17.65
N HIS A 27 16.77 -11.36 18.92
CA HIS A 27 15.51 -10.84 19.45
C HIS A 27 15.13 -9.47 18.87
N LEU A 28 16.11 -8.57 18.72
CA LEU A 28 15.93 -7.29 18.02
C LEU A 28 15.49 -7.50 16.57
N MET A 29 16.19 -8.35 15.83
CA MET A 29 15.86 -8.65 14.43
C MET A 29 14.48 -9.27 14.28
N LEU A 30 14.04 -10.09 15.24
CA LEU A 30 12.67 -10.62 15.28
C LEU A 30 11.64 -9.50 15.44
N LYS A 31 11.85 -8.57 16.38
CA LYS A 31 10.98 -7.40 16.57
C LYS A 31 10.90 -6.52 15.33
N ILE A 32 12.05 -6.24 14.71
CA ILE A 32 12.13 -5.45 13.47
C ILE A 32 11.31 -6.11 12.36
N ARG A 33 11.48 -7.42 12.15
CA ARG A 33 10.74 -8.17 11.13
C ARG A 33 9.24 -8.17 11.38
N ALA A 34 8.82 -8.31 12.64
CA ALA A 34 7.40 -8.22 13.01
C ALA A 34 6.82 -6.83 12.71
N ASN A 35 7.57 -5.76 13.01
CA ASN A 35 7.14 -4.40 12.71
C ASN A 35 7.04 -4.13 11.20
N ILE A 36 8.01 -4.62 10.41
CA ILE A 36 7.96 -4.53 8.94
C ILE A 36 6.74 -5.26 8.39
N ALA A 37 6.48 -6.48 8.88
CA ALA A 37 5.33 -7.27 8.47
C ALA A 37 4.01 -6.54 8.76
N ALA A 38 3.85 -6.02 9.99
CA ALA A 38 2.68 -5.25 10.38
C ALA A 38 2.53 -3.98 9.53
N PHE A 39 3.61 -3.23 9.30
CA PHE A 39 3.60 -2.01 8.50
C PHE A 39 3.16 -2.27 7.05
N VAL A 40 3.78 -3.25 6.39
CA VAL A 40 3.48 -3.61 4.99
C VAL A 40 2.04 -4.11 4.85
N GLN A 41 1.58 -4.94 5.78
CA GLN A 41 0.18 -5.39 5.80
C GLN A 41 -0.79 -4.22 5.99
N SER A 42 -0.44 -3.25 6.84
CA SER A 42 -1.26 -2.07 7.09
C SER A 42 -1.38 -1.19 5.84
N LEU A 43 -0.27 -0.94 5.14
CA LEU A 43 -0.28 -0.20 3.88
C LEU A 43 -1.11 -0.90 2.79
N HIS A 44 -0.94 -2.21 2.63
CA HIS A 44 -1.69 -2.96 1.63
C HIS A 44 -3.19 -2.98 1.91
N ALA A 45 -3.58 -3.10 3.19
CA ALA A 45 -4.97 -3.09 3.63
C ALA A 45 -5.70 -1.76 3.32
N VAL A 46 -4.98 -0.66 3.11
CA VAL A 46 -5.58 0.61 2.65
C VAL A 46 -6.26 0.42 1.30
N SER A 47 -5.58 -0.24 0.34
CA SER A 47 -6.16 -0.46 -0.99
C SER A 47 -7.41 -1.34 -0.93
N ASP A 48 -7.41 -2.38 -0.09
CA ASP A 48 -8.57 -3.24 0.14
C ASP A 48 -9.72 -2.46 0.78
N THR A 49 -9.42 -1.66 1.81
CA THR A 49 -10.43 -0.82 2.50
C THR A 49 -11.04 0.21 1.55
N CYS A 50 -10.22 0.88 0.75
CA CYS A 50 -10.69 1.81 -0.28
C CYS A 50 -11.56 1.09 -1.31
N SER A 51 -11.22 -0.15 -1.70
CA SER A 51 -12.03 -0.94 -2.64
C SER A 51 -13.45 -1.14 -2.11
N HIS A 52 -13.59 -1.61 -0.86
CA HIS A 52 -14.90 -1.80 -0.24
C HIS A 52 -15.65 -0.48 -0.06
N MET A 53 -14.97 0.58 0.40
CA MET A 53 -15.56 1.90 0.57
C MET A 53 -16.15 2.41 -0.75
N LEU A 54 -15.35 2.41 -1.83
CA LEU A 54 -15.79 2.90 -3.14
C LEU A 54 -16.93 2.05 -3.70
N TYR A 55 -16.82 0.72 -3.58
CA TYR A 55 -17.82 -0.22 -4.08
C TYR A 55 -19.20 0.04 -3.48
N TYR A 56 -19.30 0.14 -2.15
CA TYR A 56 -20.58 0.35 -1.50
C TYR A 56 -21.05 1.80 -1.53
N ALA A 57 -20.16 2.79 -1.39
CA ALA A 57 -20.55 4.20 -1.40
C ALA A 57 -21.13 4.65 -2.74
N LEU A 58 -20.64 4.09 -3.85
CA LEU A 58 -21.12 4.39 -5.20
C LEU A 58 -22.24 3.45 -5.65
N ALA A 59 -22.77 2.63 -4.74
CA ALA A 59 -23.82 1.65 -5.00
C ALA A 59 -23.47 0.67 -6.15
N LEU A 60 -22.18 0.32 -6.30
CA LEU A 60 -21.74 -0.61 -7.34
C LEU A 60 -22.22 -2.05 -7.09
N ASP A 61 -22.72 -2.34 -5.89
CA ASP A 61 -23.43 -3.57 -5.54
C ASP A 61 -24.83 -3.67 -6.16
N THR A 62 -25.37 -2.56 -6.69
CA THR A 62 -26.72 -2.50 -7.27
C THR A 62 -26.75 -2.58 -8.81
N ILE A 63 -25.58 -2.62 -9.45
CA ILE A 63 -25.48 -2.71 -10.91
C ILE A 63 -25.93 -4.09 -11.42
N PRO A 64 -26.24 -4.27 -12.72
CA PRO A 64 -26.77 -5.53 -13.25
C PRO A 64 -25.87 -6.77 -13.05
N LYS A 65 -24.56 -6.57 -12.86
CA LYS A 65 -23.56 -7.62 -12.61
C LYS A 65 -22.63 -7.20 -11.47
N PRO A 66 -23.09 -7.28 -10.21
CA PRO A 66 -22.27 -6.89 -9.08
C PRO A 66 -21.16 -7.91 -8.82
N LEU A 67 -20.09 -7.48 -8.17
CA LEU A 67 -19.05 -8.37 -7.66
C LEU A 67 -19.59 -9.17 -6.47
N ARG A 68 -19.13 -10.41 -6.34
CA ARG A 68 -19.32 -11.16 -5.08
C ARG A 68 -18.41 -10.57 -4.02
N GLU A 69 -18.80 -10.66 -2.76
CA GLU A 69 -18.03 -10.09 -1.64
C GLU A 69 -16.55 -10.48 -1.65
N ARG A 70 -16.26 -11.77 -1.87
CA ARG A 70 -14.88 -12.30 -1.98
C ARG A 70 -14.10 -11.79 -3.19
N ASP A 71 -14.80 -11.28 -4.20
CA ASP A 71 -14.23 -10.78 -5.44
C ASP A 71 -14.04 -9.24 -5.37
N ILE A 72 -14.44 -8.58 -4.27
CA ILE A 72 -14.21 -7.14 -4.05
C ILE A 72 -12.73 -6.93 -3.74
N ASN A 73 -11.98 -6.46 -4.73
CA ASN A 73 -10.56 -6.12 -4.60
C ASN A 73 -10.23 -4.92 -5.50
N ALA A 74 -9.06 -4.33 -5.25
CA ALA A 74 -8.58 -3.14 -5.95
C ALA A 74 -8.72 -3.20 -7.47
N LYS A 75 -8.32 -4.33 -8.08
CA LYS A 75 -8.33 -4.51 -9.53
C LYS A 75 -9.75 -4.53 -10.09
N GLU A 76 -10.64 -5.32 -9.49
CA GLU A 76 -12.01 -5.46 -9.99
C GLU A 76 -12.84 -4.19 -9.74
N VAL A 77 -12.62 -3.50 -8.61
CA VAL A 77 -13.28 -2.22 -8.32
C VAL A 77 -12.79 -1.13 -9.28
N LEU A 78 -11.49 -1.02 -9.54
CA LEU A 78 -10.96 -0.04 -10.51
C LEU A 78 -11.59 -0.23 -11.90
N LYS A 79 -11.68 -1.48 -12.36
CA LYS A 79 -12.33 -1.82 -13.63
C LYS A 79 -13.80 -1.39 -13.68
N LEU A 80 -14.54 -1.53 -12.58
CA LEU A 80 -15.92 -1.04 -12.51
C LEU A 80 -16.00 0.48 -12.59
N LEU A 81 -15.10 1.20 -11.92
CA LEU A 81 -15.04 2.67 -11.97
C LEU A 81 -14.72 3.16 -13.39
N GLU A 82 -13.76 2.52 -14.07
CA GLU A 82 -13.41 2.81 -15.46
C GLU A 82 -14.61 2.55 -16.40
N GLN A 83 -15.38 1.49 -16.17
CA GLN A 83 -16.61 1.23 -16.94
C GLN A 83 -17.68 2.32 -16.74
N GLN A 84 -17.81 2.89 -15.54
CA GLN A 84 -18.72 4.02 -15.32
C GLN A 84 -18.24 5.25 -16.09
N HIS A 85 -16.94 5.54 -16.02
CA HIS A 85 -16.32 6.62 -16.79
C HIS A 85 -16.60 6.48 -18.29
N ASP A 86 -16.34 5.30 -18.86
CA ASP A 86 -16.50 5.02 -20.29
C ASP A 86 -17.98 5.02 -20.73
N ALA A 87 -18.90 4.77 -19.80
CA ALA A 87 -20.35 4.87 -20.03
C ALA A 87 -20.87 6.33 -20.04
N GLY A 88 -19.98 7.33 -19.93
CA GLY A 88 -20.35 8.75 -20.00
C GLY A 88 -20.51 9.42 -18.65
N HIS A 89 -19.89 8.90 -17.59
CA HIS A 89 -19.84 9.52 -16.26
C HIS A 89 -18.45 10.15 -16.00
N PRO A 90 -18.14 11.32 -16.60
CA PRO A 90 -16.82 11.95 -16.47
C PRO A 90 -16.48 12.36 -15.03
N GLU A 91 -17.46 12.44 -14.13
CA GLU A 91 -17.24 12.66 -12.70
C GLU A 91 -16.34 11.59 -12.05
N TYR A 92 -16.22 10.40 -12.65
CA TYR A 92 -15.36 9.32 -12.17
C TYR A 92 -13.89 9.46 -12.59
N ASP A 93 -13.54 10.31 -13.57
CA ASP A 93 -12.18 10.34 -14.17
C ASP A 93 -11.07 10.53 -13.11
N LYS A 94 -11.21 11.58 -12.28
CA LYS A 94 -10.22 11.88 -11.24
C LYS A 94 -10.16 10.78 -10.17
N LEU A 95 -11.30 10.19 -9.82
CA LEU A 95 -11.38 9.11 -8.85
C LEU A 95 -10.67 7.85 -9.38
N CYS A 96 -10.87 7.52 -10.66
CA CYS A 96 -10.18 6.41 -11.32
C CYS A 96 -8.66 6.62 -11.28
N ARG A 97 -8.17 7.82 -11.62
CA ARG A 97 -6.73 8.11 -11.59
C ARG A 97 -6.12 7.98 -10.19
N LEU A 98 -6.77 8.55 -9.18
CA LEU A 98 -6.30 8.45 -7.79
C LEU A 98 -6.30 7.00 -7.29
N PHE A 99 -7.34 6.24 -7.62
CA PHE A 99 -7.44 4.84 -7.21
C PHE A 99 -6.50 3.93 -8.01
N GLN A 100 -6.22 4.24 -9.28
CA GLN A 100 -5.18 3.60 -10.04
C GLN A 100 -3.81 3.86 -9.42
N GLU A 101 -3.52 5.09 -8.99
CA GLU A 101 -2.23 5.45 -8.40
C GLU A 101 -1.95 4.73 -7.07
N ILE A 102 -2.98 4.45 -6.26
CA ILE A 102 -2.80 3.70 -5.01
C ILE A 102 -2.67 2.17 -5.25
N THR A 103 -3.20 1.66 -6.38
CA THR A 103 -3.32 0.22 -6.68
C THR A 103 -2.45 -0.29 -7.83
N THR A 104 -1.66 0.58 -8.46
CA THR A 104 -0.81 0.22 -9.60
C THR A 104 0.57 0.86 -9.49
N GLY A 105 1.52 0.38 -10.30
CA GLY A 105 2.92 0.81 -10.30
C GLY A 105 3.89 -0.22 -9.72
N ASP A 106 5.18 -0.05 -10.02
CA ASP A 106 6.23 -0.99 -9.63
C ASP A 106 6.37 -1.11 -8.11
N ASP A 107 6.21 0.00 -7.38
CA ASP A 107 6.29 -0.02 -5.92
C ASP A 107 5.08 -0.71 -5.27
N TYR A 108 3.87 -0.49 -5.81
CA TYR A 108 2.69 -1.22 -5.37
C TYR A 108 2.81 -2.72 -5.67
N LYS A 109 3.40 -3.07 -6.82
CA LYS A 109 3.69 -4.46 -7.19
C LYS A 109 4.63 -5.10 -6.17
N TYR A 110 5.70 -4.41 -5.78
CA TYR A 110 6.60 -4.85 -4.72
C TYR A 110 5.87 -4.99 -3.38
N LEU A 111 5.09 -3.98 -2.97
CA LEU A 111 4.30 -4.00 -1.73
C LEU A 111 3.32 -5.19 -1.68
N SER A 112 2.60 -5.42 -2.77
CA SER A 112 1.64 -6.53 -2.90
C SER A 112 2.35 -7.89 -2.86
N ALA A 113 3.46 -8.04 -3.60
CA ALA A 113 4.26 -9.26 -3.59
C ALA A 113 4.87 -9.55 -2.21
N LEU A 114 5.39 -8.51 -1.54
CA LEU A 114 5.95 -8.59 -0.20
C LEU A 114 4.86 -8.98 0.81
N THR A 115 3.72 -8.31 0.79
CA THR A 115 2.59 -8.60 1.68
C THR A 115 2.12 -10.05 1.53
N ASN A 116 1.95 -10.51 0.29
CA ASN A 116 1.51 -11.88 0.02
C ASN A 116 2.56 -12.93 0.40
N THR A 117 3.84 -12.62 0.23
CA THR A 117 4.93 -13.50 0.67
C THR A 117 4.94 -13.62 2.19
N VAL A 118 4.80 -12.50 2.90
CA VAL A 118 4.71 -12.45 4.37
C VAL A 118 3.47 -13.17 4.88
N LYS A 119 2.31 -13.02 4.22
CA LYS A 119 1.04 -13.67 4.60
C LYS A 119 1.07 -15.20 4.43
N HIS A 120 1.66 -15.71 3.35
CA HIS A 120 1.44 -17.11 2.93
C HIS A 120 2.66 -18.01 2.98
N ARG A 121 3.89 -17.47 2.98
CA ARG A 121 5.09 -18.27 2.67
C ARG A 121 6.19 -18.12 3.70
N SER A 122 6.57 -16.89 4.04
CA SER A 122 7.65 -16.63 4.99
C SER A 122 7.68 -15.14 5.32
N ILE A 123 8.03 -14.80 6.56
CA ILE A 123 8.54 -13.46 6.88
C ILE A 123 9.73 -13.22 5.94
N VAL A 124 9.64 -12.21 5.06
CA VAL A 124 10.77 -11.83 4.20
C VAL A 124 11.93 -11.45 5.11
N ARG A 125 13.08 -12.06 4.87
CA ARG A 125 14.25 -11.88 5.74
C ARG A 125 14.68 -10.42 5.67
N SER A 126 14.90 -9.84 6.85
CA SER A 126 15.58 -8.56 6.98
C SER A 126 16.98 -8.78 7.52
N GLU A 127 17.94 -8.06 6.94
CA GLU A 127 19.36 -8.11 7.30
C GLU A 127 19.89 -6.71 7.60
N LEU A 128 20.53 -6.56 8.76
CA LEU A 128 21.29 -5.35 9.08
C LEU A 128 22.68 -5.47 8.45
N ASN A 129 23.08 -4.46 7.69
CA ASN A 129 24.34 -4.43 6.98
C ASN A 129 25.19 -3.23 7.43
N GLU A 130 26.48 -3.46 7.65
CA GLU A 130 27.48 -2.43 7.98
C GLU A 130 28.28 -2.04 6.75
N ASP A 131 28.52 -0.74 6.53
CA ASP A 131 29.55 -0.26 5.60
C ASP A 131 30.89 -0.08 6.31
N ALA A 132 31.79 -1.04 6.15
CA ALA A 132 33.16 -0.91 6.63
C ALA A 132 34.03 0.01 5.75
N THR A 133 33.57 0.39 4.55
CA THR A 133 34.37 1.19 3.60
C THR A 133 34.24 2.70 3.81
N GLY A 134 33.23 3.15 4.56
CA GLY A 134 32.94 4.56 4.78
C GLY A 134 32.47 5.32 3.54
N ARG A 135 32.02 4.61 2.50
CA ARG A 135 31.60 5.22 1.22
C ARG A 135 30.10 5.57 1.20
N ARG A 136 29.28 4.85 1.97
CA ARG A 136 27.85 5.11 2.09
C ARG A 136 27.59 6.22 3.09
N LYS A 137 26.50 6.97 2.82
CA LYS A 137 26.00 8.02 3.71
C LYS A 137 25.58 7.45 5.07
N GLU A 138 24.89 6.31 5.06
CA GLU A 138 24.54 5.60 6.29
C GLU A 138 25.46 4.38 6.46
N LYS A 139 26.10 4.30 7.64
CA LYS A 139 26.95 3.16 8.02
C LYS A 139 26.14 1.88 8.16
N TRP A 140 24.92 1.99 8.67
CA TRP A 140 24.04 0.87 8.98
C TRP A 140 22.77 0.94 8.14
N VAL A 141 22.51 -0.10 7.36
CA VAL A 141 21.31 -0.17 6.51
C VAL A 141 20.58 -1.49 6.74
N LEU A 142 19.27 -1.40 6.93
CA LEU A 142 18.40 -2.55 7.00
C LEU A 142 17.84 -2.87 5.61
N PHE A 143 18.11 -4.07 5.12
CA PHE A 143 17.62 -4.52 3.83
C PHE A 143 16.44 -5.48 3.97
N LEU A 144 15.53 -5.43 3.01
CA LEU A 144 14.62 -6.52 2.68
C LEU A 144 15.33 -7.39 1.65
N GLU A 145 15.54 -8.67 1.97
CA GLU A 145 16.19 -9.60 1.03
C GLU A 145 15.35 -9.84 -0.22
N SER A 146 16.03 -10.20 -1.31
CA SER A 146 15.37 -10.60 -2.55
C SER A 146 14.48 -11.82 -2.34
N PHE A 147 13.33 -11.87 -3.02
CA PHE A 147 12.39 -12.98 -2.92
C PHE A 147 11.69 -13.26 -4.25
N TRP A 148 11.21 -14.50 -4.39
CA TRP A 148 10.43 -14.93 -5.56
C TRP A 148 8.93 -14.90 -5.23
N TYR A 149 8.16 -14.24 -6.08
CA TYR A 149 6.70 -14.23 -5.98
C TYR A 149 6.09 -14.35 -7.38
N ALA A 150 5.14 -15.28 -7.53
CA ALA A 150 4.44 -15.53 -8.80
C ALA A 150 5.36 -15.71 -10.05
N GLY A 151 6.55 -16.31 -9.87
CA GLY A 151 7.52 -16.53 -10.95
C GLY A 151 8.41 -15.32 -11.28
N GLU A 152 8.30 -14.23 -10.53
CA GLU A 152 9.11 -13.03 -10.67
C GLU A 152 10.05 -12.85 -9.48
N LEU A 153 11.27 -12.38 -9.76
CA LEU A 153 12.28 -12.05 -8.76
C LEU A 153 12.16 -10.57 -8.37
N PHE A 154 11.90 -10.33 -7.09
CA PHE A 154 11.96 -9.01 -6.48
C PHE A 154 13.33 -8.82 -5.86
N LEU A 155 14.06 -7.79 -6.27
CA LEU A 155 15.43 -7.54 -5.82
C LEU A 155 15.48 -7.00 -4.39
N ARG A 156 16.62 -7.24 -3.74
CA ARG A 156 16.94 -6.69 -2.42
C ARG A 156 16.81 -5.17 -2.44
N THR A 157 16.16 -4.61 -1.41
CA THR A 157 15.94 -3.16 -1.30
C THR A 157 16.16 -2.66 0.12
N ASP A 158 16.46 -1.36 0.26
CA ASP A 158 16.52 -0.69 1.55
C ASP A 158 15.11 -0.62 2.17
N ALA A 159 14.96 -1.22 3.36
CA ALA A 159 13.68 -1.31 4.03
C ALA A 159 13.11 0.07 4.39
N ARG A 160 13.97 0.98 4.85
CA ARG A 160 13.55 2.31 5.30
C ARG A 160 13.12 3.17 4.12
N ASP A 161 13.89 3.15 3.04
CA ASP A 161 13.57 3.91 1.84
C ASP A 161 12.30 3.40 1.18
N PHE A 162 12.14 2.07 1.07
CA PHE A 162 10.90 1.47 0.58
C PHE A 162 9.69 1.87 1.43
N MET A 163 9.78 1.70 2.75
CA MET A 163 8.67 2.01 3.66
C MET A 163 8.29 3.49 3.62
N ARG A 164 9.27 4.39 3.63
CA ARG A 164 9.04 5.84 3.54
C ARG A 164 8.36 6.20 2.23
N LYS A 165 8.90 5.72 1.10
CA LYS A 165 8.34 5.96 -0.23
C LYS A 165 6.88 5.52 -0.32
N GLU A 166 6.55 4.32 0.17
CA GLU A 166 5.19 3.80 0.12
C GLU A 166 4.24 4.51 1.08
N HIS A 167 4.69 4.86 2.29
CA HIS A 167 3.92 5.69 3.21
C HIS A 167 3.57 7.05 2.58
N ASP A 168 4.58 7.75 2.07
CA ASP A 168 4.44 9.10 1.54
C ASP A 168 3.60 9.13 0.25
N ARG A 169 3.56 8.01 -0.49
CA ARG A 169 2.65 7.82 -1.62
C ARG A 169 1.21 7.54 -1.17
N ILE A 170 1.01 6.57 -0.29
CA ILE A 170 -0.33 6.06 0.08
C ILE A 170 -1.13 7.03 0.96
N GLN A 171 -0.46 7.70 1.91
CA GLN A 171 -1.11 8.59 2.87
C GLN A 171 -1.92 9.72 2.20
N PRO A 172 -1.34 10.57 1.33
CA PRO A 172 -2.09 11.63 0.68
C PRO A 172 -3.15 11.09 -0.29
N LEU A 173 -2.88 9.98 -0.97
CA LEU A 173 -3.85 9.36 -1.89
C LEU A 173 -5.10 8.92 -1.16
N THR A 174 -4.97 8.36 0.05
CA THR A 174 -6.13 7.94 0.86
C THR A 174 -7.08 9.10 1.13
N VAL A 175 -6.53 10.25 1.53
CA VAL A 175 -7.31 11.47 1.78
C VAL A 175 -7.92 11.99 0.49
N ASN A 176 -7.13 12.06 -0.58
CA ASN A 176 -7.59 12.57 -1.87
C ASN A 176 -8.71 11.71 -2.47
N ILE A 177 -8.65 10.39 -2.32
CA ILE A 177 -9.72 9.46 -2.73
C ILE A 177 -11.00 9.75 -1.94
N GLY A 178 -10.92 9.93 -0.62
CA GLY A 178 -12.08 10.25 0.21
C GLY A 178 -12.73 11.60 -0.16
N VAL A 179 -11.90 12.63 -0.40
CA VAL A 179 -12.37 13.94 -0.89
C VAL A 179 -13.03 13.81 -2.26
N GLU A 180 -12.40 13.10 -3.19
CA GLU A 180 -12.95 12.96 -4.54
C GLU A 180 -14.23 12.12 -4.55
N LEU A 181 -14.31 11.06 -3.73
CA LEU A 181 -15.56 10.31 -3.55
C LEU A 181 -16.71 11.22 -3.13
N ASN A 182 -16.50 12.12 -2.16
CA ASN A 182 -17.52 13.09 -1.77
C ASN A 182 -17.93 14.00 -2.94
N ASN A 183 -16.96 14.47 -3.74
CA ASN A 183 -17.25 15.29 -4.92
C ASN A 183 -18.08 14.53 -5.96
N VAL A 184 -17.76 13.26 -6.22
CA VAL A 184 -18.54 12.40 -7.12
C VAL A 184 -19.97 12.24 -6.61
N LEU A 185 -20.14 11.93 -5.32
CA LEU A 185 -21.46 11.76 -4.71
C LEU A 185 -22.31 13.04 -4.79
N MET A 186 -21.73 14.21 -4.55
CA MET A 186 -22.43 15.50 -4.70
C MET A 186 -22.89 15.74 -6.15
N LYS A 187 -22.03 15.45 -7.14
CA LYS A 187 -22.39 15.56 -8.57
C LYS A 187 -23.53 14.59 -8.93
N LEU A 188 -23.44 13.34 -8.49
CA LEU A 188 -24.48 12.33 -8.72
C LEU A 188 -25.83 12.71 -8.09
N GLN A 189 -25.82 13.31 -6.90
CA GLN A 189 -27.04 13.82 -6.27
C GLN A 189 -27.64 14.98 -7.07
N SER A 190 -26.80 15.93 -7.51
CA SER A 190 -27.26 17.08 -8.30
C SER A 190 -27.93 16.66 -9.61
N LEU A 191 -27.41 15.61 -10.26
CA LEU A 191 -27.97 15.02 -11.47
C LEU A 191 -29.33 14.37 -11.22
N LYS A 192 -29.53 13.73 -10.05
CA LYS A 192 -30.82 13.12 -9.68
C LYS A 192 -31.89 14.15 -9.31
N SER A 193 -31.51 15.33 -8.80
CA SER A 193 -32.44 16.40 -8.42
C SER A 193 -32.96 17.26 -9.59
N SER A 194 -32.45 17.08 -10.81
CA SER A 194 -33.02 17.67 -12.03
C SER A 194 -33.79 16.60 -12.81
N PRO A 195 -35.06 16.34 -12.44
CA PRO A 195 -36.16 16.77 -13.32
C PRO A 195 -37.51 17.02 -12.59
N HIS A 196 -38.00 18.28 -12.57
CA HIS A 196 -39.43 18.66 -12.51
C HIS A 196 -39.57 20.19 -12.67
N SER A 197 -39.41 20.69 -13.90
CA SER A 197 -39.91 22.02 -14.28
C SER A 197 -40.18 22.03 -15.78
N GLY A 198 -41.29 21.41 -16.19
CA GLY A 198 -41.68 21.42 -17.59
C GLY A 198 -42.70 20.35 -17.93
N GLU A 199 -43.87 20.39 -17.30
CA GLU A 199 -45.10 19.83 -17.85
C GLU A 199 -46.31 20.37 -17.07
N GLU A 200 -46.55 21.67 -17.18
CA GLU A 200 -47.90 22.25 -17.05
C GLU A 200 -48.05 23.26 -18.18
N ASN A 201 -48.53 22.78 -19.32
CA ASN A 201 -49.20 23.58 -20.35
C ASN A 201 -49.99 22.65 -21.27
N GLN A 202 -51.24 22.40 -20.89
CA GLN A 202 -52.47 22.53 -21.71
C GLN A 202 -53.61 21.68 -21.13
#